data_AF-A0A4T0X2S4-F1
#
_entry.id   AF-A0A4T0X2S4-F1
#
_cell.length_a   1.000
_cell.length_b   1.000
_cell.length_c   1.000
_cell.angle_alpha   90.00
_cell.angle_beta   90.00
_cell.angle_gamma   90.00
#
_symmetry.space_group_name_H-M   'P 1'
#
loop_
_entity.id
_entity.type
_entity.pdbx_description
1 polymer ?
#
loop_
_entity_poly.entity_id
_entity_poly.type
_entity_poly.pdbx_seq_one_letter_code
_entity_poly.pdbx_strand_id
1 'polypeptide(L)'
;MSGYPSAQYTAPGVNKSFSTEGVPLDSLTSNGSTSGPSPYLLQSTNGTYVDKDKPSDLNLDSSMGRLRGYVTKLQDDINVYLTERIKETGNDALDQESVLEQDVEEDSGEDQDIESTNSN
;
A
#
# COMPACT_ATOMS: atom_id res chain seq x y z
N MET A 1 27.34 5.37 11.40
CA MET A 1 26.92 4.83 10.08
C MET A 1 25.59 5.46 9.72
N SER A 2 25.56 6.33 8.70
CA SER A 2 24.29 6.81 8.12
C SER A 2 23.96 5.87 6.95
N GLY A 3 23.11 4.88 7.18
CA GLY A 3 22.66 3.98 6.11
C GLY A 3 21.42 4.56 5.43
N TYR A 4 21.40 4.52 4.10
CA TYR A 4 20.18 4.74 3.33
C TYR A 4 19.40 3.41 3.25
N PRO A 5 18.06 3.43 3.37
CA PRO A 5 17.29 2.21 3.18
C PRO A 5 17.43 1.69 1.74
N SER A 6 17.43 0.37 1.62
CA SER A 6 17.57 -0.34 0.35
C SER A 6 16.80 -1.65 0.41
N ALA A 7 16.37 -2.16 -0.74
CA ALA A 7 15.71 -3.45 -0.88
C ALA A 7 16.29 -4.24 -2.05
N GLN A 8 16.19 -5.56 -1.98
CA GLN A 8 16.58 -6.45 -3.08
C GLN A 8 15.47 -7.45 -3.32
N TYR A 9 15.01 -7.51 -4.57
CA TYR A 9 14.05 -8.48 -5.07
C TYR A 9 14.78 -9.54 -5.89
N THR A 10 14.51 -10.81 -5.59
CA THR A 10 15.07 -11.95 -6.34
C THR A 10 13.95 -12.93 -6.68
N ALA A 11 13.89 -13.31 -7.95
CA ALA A 11 12.99 -14.33 -8.49
C ALA A 11 13.74 -15.15 -9.56
N PRO A 12 13.21 -16.31 -10.01
CA PRO A 12 13.82 -17.07 -11.08
C PRO A 12 14.08 -16.19 -12.31
N GLY A 13 15.36 -16.06 -12.68
CA GLY A 13 15.80 -15.26 -13.82
C GLY A 13 15.80 -13.75 -13.62
N VAL A 14 15.41 -13.21 -12.45
CA VAL A 14 15.41 -11.76 -12.20
C VAL A 14 15.98 -11.38 -10.84
N ASN A 15 16.88 -10.41 -10.84
CA ASN A 15 17.36 -9.71 -9.66
C ASN A 15 17.18 -8.19 -9.86
N LYS A 16 16.52 -7.52 -8.92
CA LYS A 16 16.30 -6.08 -8.93
C LYS A 16 16.71 -5.51 -7.58
N SER A 17 17.59 -4.51 -7.60
CA SER A 17 18.00 -3.77 -6.40
C SER A 17 17.36 -2.38 -6.40
N PHE A 18 16.92 -1.94 -5.23
CA PHE A 18 16.33 -0.64 -4.98
C PHE A 18 17.18 0.07 -3.92
N SER A 19 17.53 1.32 -4.15
CA SER A 19 18.33 2.13 -3.24
C SER A 19 17.79 3.55 -3.20
N THR A 20 17.76 4.14 -2.01
CA THR A 20 17.45 5.57 -1.85
C THR A 20 18.71 6.43 -1.71
N GLU A 21 19.89 5.85 -1.95
CA GLU A 21 21.15 6.60 -1.97
C GLU A 21 21.12 7.64 -3.10
N GLY A 22 21.54 8.87 -2.79
CA GLY A 22 21.53 9.98 -3.75
C GLY A 22 20.17 10.63 -3.98
N VAL A 23 19.09 10.15 -3.34
CA VAL A 23 17.77 10.80 -3.40
C VAL A 23 17.81 12.14 -2.64
N PRO A 24 17.52 13.27 -3.31
CA PRO A 24 17.50 14.59 -2.67
C PRO A 24 16.43 14.68 -1.57
N LEU A 25 16.75 15.31 -0.44
CA LEU A 25 15.83 15.41 0.71
C LEU A 25 14.53 16.17 0.38
N ASP A 26 14.63 17.17 -0.49
CA ASP A 26 13.53 18.00 -1.00
C ASP A 26 12.57 17.22 -1.92
N SER A 27 12.98 16.07 -2.43
CA SER A 27 12.13 15.17 -3.21
C SER A 27 11.34 14.16 -2.37
N LEU A 28 11.60 14.09 -1.06
CA LEU A 28 10.94 13.14 -0.17
C LEU A 28 9.54 13.62 0.21
N THR A 29 8.61 12.67 0.28
CA THR A 29 7.21 12.91 0.64
C THR A 29 6.74 11.87 1.65
N SER A 30 5.84 12.27 2.55
CA SER A 30 5.06 11.36 3.40
C SER A 30 3.82 10.81 2.69
N ASN A 31 3.46 11.40 1.56
CA ASN A 31 2.33 11.01 0.72
C ASN A 31 2.90 10.35 -0.53
N GLY A 32 3.24 9.06 -0.42
CA GLY A 32 3.65 8.28 -1.57
C GLY A 32 2.50 8.14 -2.57
N SER A 33 2.83 7.87 -3.83
CA SER A 33 1.81 7.66 -4.87
C SER A 33 0.88 6.49 -4.55
N THR A 34 1.31 5.56 -3.68
CA THR A 34 0.49 4.43 -3.23
C THR A 34 -0.06 4.59 -1.81
N SER A 35 0.06 5.79 -1.22
CA SER A 35 -0.42 6.09 0.15
C SER A 35 -1.77 6.81 0.17
N GLY A 36 -2.45 6.92 -0.98
CA GLY A 36 -3.73 7.61 -1.11
C GLY A 36 -4.95 6.68 -1.02
N PRO A 37 -6.15 7.23 -0.79
CA PRO A 37 -7.40 6.46 -0.79
C PRO A 37 -7.60 5.77 -2.13
N SER A 38 -8.21 4.57 -2.11
CA SER A 38 -8.51 3.85 -3.35
C SER A 38 -9.40 4.71 -4.27
N PRO A 39 -9.29 4.56 -5.61
CA PRO A 39 -10.14 5.26 -6.56
C PRO A 39 -11.64 5.11 -6.25
N TYR A 40 -12.03 3.94 -5.75
CA TYR A 40 -13.39 3.64 -5.31
C TYR A 40 -13.87 4.57 -4.18
N LEU A 41 -13.06 4.77 -3.13
CA LEU A 41 -13.42 5.66 -2.01
C LEU A 41 -13.55 7.12 -2.44
N LEU A 42 -12.72 7.57 -3.38
CA LEU A 42 -12.84 8.91 -3.95
C LEU A 42 -14.12 9.05 -4.79
N GLN A 43 -14.51 8.01 -5.52
CA GLN A 43 -15.74 8.00 -6.32
C GLN A 43 -17.00 7.92 -5.46
N SER A 44 -17.04 7.07 -4.43
CA SER A 44 -18.18 6.94 -3.52
C SER A 44 -18.44 8.18 -2.66
N THR A 45 -17.41 9.00 -2.45
CA THR A 45 -17.51 10.24 -1.63
C THR A 45 -17.59 11.52 -2.47
N ASN A 46 -17.70 11.42 -3.80
CA ASN A 46 -17.63 12.57 -4.72
C ASN A 46 -16.38 13.45 -4.49
N GLY A 47 -15.24 12.83 -4.17
CA GLY A 47 -13.98 13.53 -3.91
C GLY A 47 -13.90 14.24 -2.57
N THR A 48 -14.88 14.06 -1.68
CA THR A 48 -14.91 14.71 -0.35
C THR A 48 -14.26 13.86 0.75
N TYR A 49 -13.67 12.72 0.43
CA TYR A 49 -12.98 11.87 1.40
C TYR A 49 -11.75 12.57 1.98
N VAL A 50 -11.79 12.82 3.28
CA VAL A 50 -10.64 13.25 4.06
C VAL A 50 -10.06 12.01 4.72
N ASP A 51 -8.91 11.56 4.22
CA ASP A 51 -8.15 10.48 4.83
C ASP A 51 -7.67 10.91 6.23
N LYS A 52 -8.34 10.40 7.26
CA LYS A 52 -8.01 10.66 8.67
C LYS A 52 -6.82 9.84 9.15
N ASP A 53 -6.47 8.78 8.43
CA ASP A 53 -5.30 7.94 8.69
C ASP A 53 -4.06 8.43 7.93
N LYS A 54 -4.19 9.55 7.21
CA LYS A 54 -3.09 10.21 6.51
C LYS A 54 -1.95 10.43 7.50
N PRO A 55 -0.77 9.88 7.21
CA PRO A 55 0.31 9.91 8.17
C PRO A 55 0.86 11.34 8.24
N SER A 56 1.27 11.79 9.44
CA SER A 56 1.63 13.19 9.71
C SER A 56 2.63 13.81 8.72
N ASP A 57 2.64 15.13 8.60
CA ASP A 57 3.54 15.84 7.68
C ASP A 57 5.00 15.43 7.89
N LEU A 58 5.74 15.34 6.78
CA LEU A 58 7.11 14.87 6.79
C LEU A 58 8.03 15.92 7.43
N ASN A 59 8.56 15.62 8.62
CA ASN A 59 9.57 16.46 9.26
C ASN A 59 10.98 16.07 8.80
N LEU A 60 11.50 16.77 7.78
CA LEU A 60 12.83 16.53 7.23
C LEU A 60 13.98 17.02 8.14
N ASP A 61 13.70 17.71 9.24
CA ASP A 61 14.73 18.08 10.22
C ASP A 61 15.04 16.92 11.18
N SER A 62 14.10 15.98 11.34
CA SER A 62 14.26 14.79 12.15
C SER A 62 14.83 13.62 11.34
N SER A 63 15.73 12.85 11.96
CA SER A 63 16.27 11.62 11.38
C SER A 63 15.16 10.60 11.04
N MET A 64 14.11 10.53 11.86
CA MET A 64 12.97 9.65 11.62
C MET A 64 12.06 10.14 10.49
N GLY A 65 11.90 11.45 10.34
CA GLY A 65 11.13 11.99 9.21
C GLY A 65 11.87 11.81 7.89
N ARG A 66 13.21 11.98 7.87
CA ARG A 66 14.02 11.60 6.70
C ARG A 66 13.89 10.12 6.36
N LEU A 67 14.02 9.25 7.36
CA LEU A 67 13.87 7.81 7.18
C LEU A 67 12.50 7.46 6.61
N ARG A 68 11.43 8.02 7.15
CA ARG A 68 10.06 7.81 6.65
C ARG A 68 9.94 8.23 5.19
N GLY A 69 10.47 9.39 4.81
CA GLY A 69 10.45 9.84 3.42
C GLY A 69 11.20 8.89 2.48
N TYR A 70 12.37 8.41 2.89
CA TYR A 70 13.11 7.43 2.10
C TYR A 70 12.37 6.09 1.98
N VAL A 71 11.76 5.59 3.06
CA VAL A 71 10.98 4.34 3.03
C VAL A 71 9.73 4.50 2.15
N THR A 72 9.04 5.64 2.20
CA THR A 72 7.90 5.93 1.30
C THR A 72 8.32 5.94 -0.16
N LYS A 73 9.48 6.54 -0.49
CA LYS A 73 10.03 6.48 -1.85
C LYS A 73 10.33 5.04 -2.28
N LEU A 74 10.95 4.26 -1.39
CA LEU A 74 11.28 2.86 -1.65
C LEU A 74 10.02 2.01 -1.87
N GLN A 75 8.95 2.26 -1.12
CA GLN A 75 7.64 1.62 -1.30
C GLN A 75 7.07 1.92 -2.70
N ASP A 76 7.05 3.20 -3.09
CA ASP A 76 6.56 3.60 -4.42
C ASP A 76 7.36 2.93 -5.55
N ASP A 77 8.69 2.90 -5.44
CA ASP A 77 9.56 2.29 -6.47
C ASP A 77 9.34 0.78 -6.61
N ILE A 78 9.13 0.07 -5.50
CA ILE A 78 8.80 -1.36 -5.51
C ILE A 78 7.42 -1.59 -6.14
N ASN A 79 6.43 -0.77 -5.77
CA ASN A 79 5.07 -0.89 -6.30
C ASN A 79 5.03 -0.68 -7.81
N VAL A 80 5.67 0.38 -8.32
CA VAL A 80 5.79 0.63 -9.76
C VAL A 80 6.42 -0.57 -10.47
N TYR A 81 7.55 -1.07 -9.95
CA TYR A 81 8.25 -2.20 -10.56
C TYR A 81 7.38 -3.48 -10.61
N LEU A 82 6.67 -3.80 -9.53
CA LEU A 82 5.81 -4.98 -9.50
C LEU A 82 4.60 -4.82 -10.42
N THR A 83 3.98 -3.63 -10.45
CA THR A 83 2.86 -3.34 -11.35
C THR A 83 3.27 -3.43 -12.82
N GLU A 84 4.44 -2.91 -13.19
CA GLU A 84 4.98 -3.04 -14.55
C GLU A 84 5.20 -4.51 -14.92
N ARG A 85 5.80 -5.30 -14.01
CA ARG A 85 6.07 -6.72 -14.24
C ARG A 85 4.78 -7.55 -14.38
N ILE A 86 3.74 -7.22 -13.62
CA ILE A 86 2.41 -7.86 -13.74
C ILE A 86 1.81 -7.53 -15.11
N LYS A 87 1.88 -6.28 -15.57
CA LYS A 87 1.41 -5.88 -16.91
C LYS A 87 2.15 -6.61 -18.03
N GLU A 88 3.47 -6.77 -17.90
CA GLU A 88 4.30 -7.52 -18.87
C GLU A 88 3.97 -9.02 -18.91
N THR A 89 3.56 -9.60 -17.78
CA THR A 89 3.22 -11.03 -17.67
C THR A 89 1.74 -11.31 -17.98
N GLY A 90 0.87 -10.31 -17.79
CA GLY A 90 -0.58 -10.44 -17.70
C GLY A 90 -1.38 -9.99 -18.91
N ASN A 91 -0.81 -9.97 -20.12
CA ASN A 91 -1.55 -9.59 -21.34
C ASN A 91 -2.60 -10.63 -21.79
N ASP A 92 -3.09 -11.50 -20.88
CA ASP A 92 -4.20 -12.43 -21.12
C ASP A 92 -5.29 -12.46 -20.03
N ALA A 93 -5.19 -11.71 -18.91
CA ALA A 93 -6.35 -11.59 -18.03
C ALA A 93 -6.23 -10.40 -17.05
N LEU A 94 -7.33 -9.65 -16.97
CA LEU A 94 -7.72 -8.69 -15.94
C LEU A 94 -7.34 -7.23 -16.25
N ASP A 95 -8.28 -6.58 -16.95
CA ASP A 95 -8.59 -5.17 -16.74
C ASP A 95 -8.54 -4.86 -15.24
N GLN A 96 -7.74 -3.85 -14.89
CA GLN A 96 -7.35 -3.48 -13.52
C GLN A 96 -8.51 -3.03 -12.60
N GLU A 97 -9.76 -3.19 -13.02
CA GLU A 97 -10.94 -2.87 -12.23
C GLU A 97 -11.42 -4.06 -11.37
N SER A 98 -11.14 -5.31 -11.77
CA SER A 98 -11.74 -6.49 -11.09
C SER A 98 -10.91 -7.12 -9.96
N VAL A 99 -9.61 -6.82 -9.84
CA VAL A 99 -8.74 -7.51 -8.86
C VAL A 99 -8.86 -6.91 -7.46
N LEU A 100 -9.39 -5.69 -7.34
CA LEU A 100 -9.63 -5.05 -6.05
C LEU A 100 -11.00 -5.42 -5.43
N GLU A 101 -11.85 -6.18 -6.13
CA GLU A 101 -13.20 -6.55 -5.68
C GLU A 101 -13.28 -7.92 -4.97
N GLN A 102 -12.19 -8.69 -4.96
CA GLN A 102 -12.23 -10.09 -4.51
C GLN A 102 -11.33 -10.28 -3.26
N ASP A 103 -11.77 -9.74 -2.12
CA ASP A 103 -11.46 -10.26 -0.77
C ASP A 103 -12.15 -9.41 0.31
N VAL A 104 -13.49 -9.53 0.39
CA VAL A 104 -14.28 -9.38 1.62
C VAL A 104 -15.61 -10.13 1.41
N GLU A 105 -15.54 -11.46 1.26
CA GLU A 105 -16.63 -12.29 1.75
C GLU A 105 -16.42 -12.40 3.26
N GLU A 106 -17.13 -11.56 4.00
CA GLU A 106 -17.37 -11.74 5.43
C GLU A 106 -18.03 -13.11 5.61
N ASP A 107 -17.26 -14.07 6.12
CA ASP A 107 -17.74 -15.26 6.80
C ASP A 107 -18.55 -14.78 8.02
N SER A 108 -19.81 -14.42 7.79
CA SER A 108 -20.79 -14.17 8.84
C SER A 108 -21.08 -15.50 9.51
N GLY A 109 -20.23 -15.88 10.46
CA GLY A 109 -20.50 -16.95 11.41
C GLY A 109 -21.82 -16.67 12.10
N GLU A 110 -22.87 -17.36 11.66
CA GLU A 110 -24.16 -17.42 12.33
C GLU A 110 -23.95 -18.10 13.69
N ASP A 111 -23.77 -17.32 14.75
CA ASP A 111 -24.02 -17.78 16.12
C ASP A 111 -25.53 -18.07 16.23
N GLN A 112 -25.90 -19.34 15.99
CA GLN A 112 -27.22 -19.85 16.34
C GLN A 112 -27.30 -19.99 17.86
N ASP A 113 -27.92 -19.01 18.50
CA ASP A 113 -28.38 -19.11 19.89
C ASP A 113 -29.35 -20.28 20.03
N ILE A 114 -28.85 -21.41 20.56
CA ILE A 114 -29.67 -22.57 20.91
C ILE A 114 -30.38 -22.29 22.25
N GLU A 115 -31.70 -22.38 22.15
CA GLU A 115 -32.76 -22.31 23.14
C GLU A 115 -32.44 -22.95 24.52
N SER A 116 -32.82 -22.26 25.60
CA SER A 116 -33.10 -22.88 26.90
C SER A 116 -34.39 -22.31 27.46
N THR A 117 -35.51 -22.92 27.04
CA THR A 117 -36.80 -22.77 27.71
C THR A 117 -36.75 -23.54 29.04
N ASN A 118 -36.68 -22.80 30.15
CA ASN A 118 -36.86 -23.37 31.48
C ASN A 118 -38.34 -23.74 31.67
N SER A 119 -38.61 -25.03 31.84
CA SER A 119 -39.86 -25.53 32.41
C SER A 119 -39.86 -25.34 33.93
N ASN A 120 -40.87 -24.66 34.45
CA ASN A 120 -41.46 -24.95 35.77
C ASN A 120 -42.89 -24.38 35.84
#